data_AF-A0A351DPT7-F1
#
_entry.id   AF-A0A351DPT7-F1
#
_cell.length_a   1.000
_cell.length_b   1.000
_cell.length_c   1.000
_cell.angle_alpha   90.00
_cell.angle_beta   90.00
_cell.angle_gamma   90.00
#
_symmetry.space_group_name_H-M   'P 1'
#
loop_
_entity.id
_entity.type
_entity.pdbx_description
1 polymer ?
#
loop_
_entity_poly.entity_id
_entity_poly.type
_entity_poly.pdbx_seq_one_letter_code
_entity_poly.pdbx_strand_id
1 'polypeptide(L)' 'MQLYSSSPSPFGRKVKITAHLAGLYEQLEVVTIDG' A
#
# COMPACT_ATOMS: atom_id res chain seq x y z
N MET A 1 -8.71 1.09 -4.96
CA MET A 1 -7.38 1.09 -5.64
C MET A 1 -6.57 -0.08 -5.11
N GLN A 2 -5.74 -0.71 -5.94
CA GLN A 2 -4.93 -1.86 -5.54
C GLN A 2 -3.45 -1.48 -5.46
N LEU A 3 -2.82 -1.74 -4.31
CA LEU A 3 -1.39 -1.62 -4.08
C LEU A 3 -0.76 -3.02 -4.08
N TYR A 4 -0.16 -3.36 -5.22
CA TYR A 4 0.66 -4.56 -5.36
C TYR A 4 2.02 -4.33 -4.70
N SER A 5 2.36 -5.13 -3.69
CA SER A 5 3.57 -4.89 -2.88
C SER A 5 4.11 -6.18 -2.28
N SER A 6 5.44 -6.32 -2.30
CA SER A 6 6.18 -7.36 -1.60
C SER A 6 6.45 -6.99 -0.13
N SER A 7 6.71 -7.98 0.74
CA SER A 7 7.08 -7.75 2.13
C SER A 7 8.52 -8.23 2.40
N PRO A 8 9.48 -7.33 2.72
CA PRO A 8 9.31 -5.89 2.98
C PRO A 8 9.47 -5.00 1.73
N SER A 9 8.53 -4.06 1.51
CA SER A 9 8.66 -3.04 0.45
C SER A 9 8.76 -1.61 1.02
N PRO A 10 9.92 -0.94 0.88
CA PRO A 10 10.08 0.47 1.22
C PRO A 10 9.16 1.39 0.42
N PHE A 11 8.88 1.05 -0.84
CA PHE A 11 7.98 1.82 -1.69
C PHE A 11 6.53 1.65 -1.28
N GLY A 12 6.08 0.41 -1.05
CA GLY A 12 4.74 0.12 -0.54
C GLY A 12 4.45 0.84 0.78
N ARG A 13 5.46 0.97 1.65
CA ARG A 13 5.35 1.74 2.89
C ARG A 13 5.06 3.23 2.64
N LYS A 14 5.75 3.86 1.68
CA LYS A 14 5.49 5.27 1.33
C LYS A 14 4.08 5.48 0.79
N VAL A 15 3.62 4.58 -0.09
CA VAL A 15 2.25 4.66 -0.64
C VAL A 15 1.20 4.53 0.47
N LYS A 16 1.39 3.60 1.42
CA LYS A 16 0.50 3.45 2.58
C LYS A 16 0.46 4.71 3.45
N ILE A 17 1.62 5.33 3.71
CA ILE A 17 1.69 6.59 4.49
C ILE A 17 0.91 7.69 3.77
N THR A 18 1.14 7.90 2.47
CA THR A 18 0.43 8.92 1.70
C THR A 18 -1.08 8.66 1.67
N ALA A 19 -1.52 7.41 1.47
CA ALA A 19 -2.94 7.06 1.48
C ALA A 19 -3.59 7.35 2.84
N HIS A 20 -2.85 7.16 3.94
CA HIS A 20 -3.30 7.49 5.29
C HIS A 20 -3.43 9.01 5.48
N LEU A 21 -2.42 9.78 5.07
CA LEU A 21 -2.44 11.24 5.15
C LEU A 21 -3.54 11.87 4.28
N ALA A 22 -3.86 11.25 3.15
CA ALA A 22 -4.90 11.73 2.23
C ALA A 22 -6.32 11.30 2.63
N GLY A 23 -6.50 10.51 3.69
CA GLY A 23 -7.81 9.96 4.08
C GLY A 23 -8.38 8.93 3.10
N LEU A 24 -7.54 8.37 2.23
CA LEU A 24 -7.93 7.40 1.19
C LEU A 24 -7.53 5.95 1.55
N TYR A 25 -7.04 5.73 2.76
CA TYR A 25 -6.49 4.43 3.17
C TYR A 25 -7.50 3.29 3.08
N GLU A 26 -8.76 3.52 3.46
CA GLU A 26 -9.83 2.51 3.38
C GLU A 26 -10.16 2.11 1.93
N GLN A 27 -9.79 2.93 0.95
CA GLN A 27 -9.97 2.66 -0.47
C GLN A 27 -8.76 1.94 -1.08
N LEU A 28 -7.72 1.65 -0.28
CA LEU A 28 -6.48 1.02 -0.72
C LEU A 28 -6.44 -0.44 -0.30
N GLU A 29 -6.64 -1.34 -1.25
CA GLU A 29 -6.47 -2.78 -1.08
C GLU A 29 -4.99 -3.14 -1.27
N VAL A 30 -4.37 -3.81 -0.31
CA VAL A 30 -2.96 -4.25 -0.42
C VAL A 30 -2.93 -5.69 -0.92
N VAL A 31 -2.34 -5.90 -2.09
CA VAL A 31 -2.15 -7.22 -2.70
C VAL A 31 -0.69 -7.64 -2.53
N THR A 32 -0.46 -8.72 -1.80
CA THR A 32 0.89 -9.28 -1.61
C THR A 32 1.32 -10.04 -2.85
N ILE A 33 2.48 -9.69 -3.43
CA ILE A 33 3.00 -10.31 -4.67
C ILE A 33 4.09 -11.36 -4.41
N ASP A 34 4.50 -11.54 -3.16
CA ASP A 34 5.40 -12.62 -2.78
C ASP A 34 4.58 -13.88 -2.48
N GLY A 35 4.57 -14.81 -3.42
CA GLY A 35 4.08 -16.18 -3.30
C GLY A 35 5.18 -17.17 -3.63
#